data_AF-A0A246WLS1-F1
#
_entry.id   AF-A0A246WLS1-F1
#
_cell.length_a   1.000
_cell.length_b   1.000
_cell.length_c   1.000
_cell.angle_alpha   90.00
_cell.angle_beta   90.00
_cell.angle_gamma   90.00
#
_symmetry.space_group_name_H-M   'P 1'
#
loop_
_entity.id
_entity.type
_entity.pdbx_description
1 polymer ?
#
loop_
_entity_poly.entity_id
_entity_poly.type
_entity_poly.pdbx_seq_one_letter_code
_entity_poly.pdbx_strand_id
1 'polypeptide(L)'
;MDSFGTFDPFRSSKSRRQTAAAESGKDEAGDDDAGEETRPPLELDLTNHFLIAMPSMLDPIFGGTVVYLCEHNHNGALGVVINKPTDMTMDVLFDRINLKLEIKPDTPDAMPEVYRRPVMFGGPVQVERGFVLHSSPDKFSSTLQVTDDVALTTSKDVLEAVAHGNGPERVLVSLGCSGWSAGQLEDELGRNGWLTVKADPAIIFEMPVAERFTAALALLGIDPVMLSGDAGRA
;
A
#
# COMPACT_ATOMS: atom_id res chain seq x y z
N MET A 1 6.87 16.15 -21.35
CA MET A 1 8.15 16.06 -20.58
C MET A 1 7.79 16.67 -19.25
N ASP A 2 7.12 15.87 -18.43
CA ASP A 2 6.42 16.38 -17.26
C ASP A 2 7.02 15.72 -16.04
N SER A 3 7.72 16.57 -15.28
CA SER A 3 8.49 16.24 -14.11
C SER A 3 7.52 15.89 -12.98
N PHE A 4 7.18 14.60 -12.84
CA PHE A 4 6.53 14.11 -11.63
C PHE A 4 7.50 14.31 -10.45
N GLY A 5 7.15 15.23 -9.55
CA GLY A 5 7.82 15.37 -8.27
C GLY A 5 7.65 14.07 -7.49
N THR A 6 8.72 13.31 -7.33
CA THR A 6 8.73 12.06 -6.56
C THR A 6 8.42 12.37 -5.10
N PHE A 7 7.17 12.16 -4.69
CA PHE A 7 6.82 12.03 -3.28
C PHE A 7 7.51 10.76 -2.75
N ASP A 8 8.43 10.94 -1.79
CA ASP A 8 9.11 9.84 -1.10
C ASP A 8 8.49 9.70 0.30
N PRO A 9 7.53 8.77 0.50
CA PRO A 9 6.85 8.59 1.78
C PRO A 9 7.81 8.15 2.91
N PHE A 10 9.06 7.79 2.60
CA PHE A 10 10.04 7.31 3.57
C PHE A 10 11.08 8.36 3.99
N ARG A 11 10.96 9.62 3.54
CA ARG A 11 11.91 10.68 3.90
C ARG A 11 11.69 11.14 5.35
N SER A 12 12.38 10.46 6.28
CA SER A 12 12.41 10.76 7.71
C SER A 12 12.71 12.24 8.01
N SER A 13 11.81 12.88 8.76
CA SER A 13 11.97 14.20 9.37
C SER A 13 13.15 14.19 10.35
N LYS A 14 14.31 14.70 9.91
CA LYS A 14 15.41 14.99 10.82
C LYS A 14 15.09 16.24 11.64
N SER A 15 14.57 15.96 12.84
CA SER A 15 14.62 16.80 14.05
C SER A 15 15.88 17.66 14.13
N ARG A 16 15.73 18.98 14.04
CA ARG A 16 16.77 19.96 14.37
C ARG A 16 16.60 20.40 15.82
N ARG A 17 17.41 19.83 16.73
CA ARG A 17 17.62 20.38 18.07
C ARG A 17 18.65 21.52 18.01
N GLN A 18 18.21 22.67 18.54
CA GLN A 18 18.88 23.51 19.55
C GLN A 18 20.11 24.34 19.16
N THR A 19 19.96 25.67 19.23
CA THR A 19 20.89 26.58 19.92
C THR A 19 20.11 27.75 20.54
N ALA A 20 20.46 28.10 21.77
CA ALA A 20 19.88 29.19 22.57
C ALA A 20 20.77 30.44 22.50
N ALA A 21 20.16 31.62 22.58
CA ALA A 21 20.72 32.82 23.18
C ALA A 21 19.59 33.79 23.56
N ALA A 22 19.70 34.34 24.77
CA ALA A 22 18.71 35.17 25.45
C ALA A 22 18.79 36.64 25.02
N GLU A 23 17.66 37.36 25.11
CA GLU A 23 17.64 38.76 25.52
C GLU A 23 16.23 39.18 25.98
N SER A 24 16.21 39.97 27.06
CA SER A 24 15.08 40.35 27.89
C SER A 24 14.36 41.61 27.38
N GLY A 25 13.03 41.64 27.48
CA GLY A 25 12.21 42.84 27.30
C GLY A 25 10.83 42.66 27.91
N LYS A 26 10.54 43.50 28.90
CA LYS A 26 9.36 43.56 29.79
C LYS A 26 8.14 44.16 29.05
N ASP A 27 6.93 43.66 29.32
CA ASP A 27 5.75 44.41 29.81
C ASP A 27 4.41 43.70 29.55
N GLU A 28 3.43 44.10 30.35
CA GLU A 28 2.19 43.44 30.80
C GLU A 28 1.06 43.33 29.77
N ALA A 29 0.24 42.26 29.87
CA ALA A 29 -1.24 42.28 29.95
C ALA A 29 -1.79 40.90 29.54
N GLY A 30 -2.73 40.38 30.32
CA GLY A 30 -3.28 39.04 30.15
C GLY A 30 -4.17 38.87 28.92
N ASP A 31 -4.29 37.62 28.49
CA ASP A 31 -5.53 37.07 27.97
C ASP A 31 -5.52 35.57 28.28
N ASP A 32 -6.50 35.13 29.07
CA ASP A 32 -6.80 33.72 29.31
C ASP A 32 -7.46 33.17 28.04
N ASP A 33 -6.67 32.84 27.02
CA ASP A 33 -7.18 32.13 25.84
C ASP A 33 -7.12 30.62 26.12
N ALA A 34 -8.25 30.10 26.59
CA ALA A 34 -8.48 28.68 26.77
C ALA A 34 -8.18 27.96 25.45
N GLY A 35 -7.20 27.07 25.49
CA GLY A 35 -6.75 26.28 24.36
C GLY A 35 -7.91 25.69 23.56
N GLU A 36 -8.16 26.30 22.42
CA GLU A 36 -8.94 25.69 21.36
C GLU A 36 -8.10 24.51 20.85
N GLU A 37 -8.33 23.34 21.45
CA GLU A 37 -7.94 22.07 20.85
C GLU A 37 -8.50 22.07 19.44
N THR A 38 -7.65 22.45 18.49
CA THR A 38 -7.96 22.44 17.07
C THR A 38 -8.13 20.98 16.71
N ARG A 39 -9.34 20.45 16.92
CA ARG A 39 -9.74 19.19 16.31
C ARG A 39 -9.51 19.43 14.81
N PRO A 40 -8.58 18.70 14.17
CA PRO A 40 -8.46 18.83 12.73
C PRO A 40 -9.84 18.54 12.13
N PRO A 41 -10.15 19.08 10.93
CA PRO A 41 -11.37 18.71 10.23
C PRO A 41 -11.43 17.18 10.18
N LEU A 42 -12.63 16.60 10.04
CA LEU A 42 -12.76 15.18 9.75
C LEU A 42 -12.10 14.88 8.39
N GLU A 43 -10.77 14.83 8.37
CA GLU A 43 -9.95 14.42 7.24
C GLU A 43 -10.19 12.94 7.06
N LEU A 44 -10.65 12.59 5.87
CA LEU A 44 -11.16 11.28 5.54
C LEU A 44 -9.96 10.32 5.42
N ASP A 45 -9.52 9.74 6.54
CA ASP A 45 -8.43 8.77 6.56
C ASP A 45 -8.89 7.42 6.01
N LEU A 46 -8.29 7.01 4.89
CA LEU A 46 -8.57 5.76 4.18
C LEU A 46 -7.44 4.75 4.34
N THR A 47 -6.53 4.97 5.27
CA THR A 47 -5.54 3.96 5.67
C THR A 47 -6.25 2.67 6.05
N ASN A 48 -5.70 1.52 5.65
CA ASN A 48 -6.32 0.20 5.83
C ASN A 48 -7.69 0.03 5.11
N HIS A 49 -7.85 0.68 3.96
CA HIS A 49 -8.99 0.45 3.06
C HIS A 49 -8.54 -0.15 1.73
N PHE A 50 -9.47 -0.83 1.06
CA PHE A 50 -9.37 -1.13 -0.35
C PHE A 50 -9.98 0.00 -1.17
N LEU A 51 -9.26 0.42 -2.21
CA LEU A 51 -9.81 1.14 -3.35
C LEU A 51 -10.15 0.12 -4.42
N ILE A 52 -11.42 0.06 -4.81
CA ILE A 52 -11.91 -0.84 -5.85
C ILE A 52 -12.22 0.01 -7.06
N ALA A 53 -11.55 -0.27 -8.18
CA ALA A 53 -11.78 0.46 -9.41
C ALA A 53 -13.22 0.24 -9.90
N MET A 54 -13.93 1.34 -10.18
CA MET A 54 -15.25 1.24 -10.80
C MET A 54 -15.16 0.59 -12.19
N PRO A 55 -16.14 -0.23 -12.63
CA PRO A 55 -16.10 -0.85 -13.96
C PRO A 55 -16.00 0.15 -15.12
N SER A 56 -16.47 1.39 -14.92
CA SER A 56 -16.36 2.48 -15.88
C SER A 56 -14.97 3.14 -15.95
N MET A 57 -14.03 2.75 -15.08
CA MET A 57 -12.66 3.26 -15.10
C MET A 57 -11.92 2.73 -16.34
N LEU A 58 -11.69 3.62 -17.31
CA LEU A 58 -10.99 3.31 -18.56
C LEU A 58 -9.46 3.38 -18.45
N ASP A 59 -8.95 3.68 -17.25
CA ASP A 59 -7.51 3.74 -17.03
C ASP A 59 -6.89 2.34 -17.24
N PRO A 60 -5.88 2.18 -18.12
CA PRO A 60 -5.30 0.88 -18.40
C PRO A 60 -4.49 0.30 -17.23
N ILE A 61 -4.00 1.16 -16.33
CA ILE A 61 -3.19 0.79 -15.17
C ILE A 61 -4.11 0.39 -14.01
N PHE A 62 -5.21 1.10 -13.79
CA PHE A 62 -6.09 0.94 -12.62
C PHE A 62 -7.44 0.28 -12.90
N GLY A 63 -7.89 0.22 -14.15
CA GLY A 63 -9.10 -0.50 -14.53
C GLY A 63 -9.06 -1.94 -14.03
N GLY A 64 -10.12 -2.35 -13.32
CA GLY A 64 -10.27 -3.68 -12.72
C GLY A 64 -9.31 -3.97 -11.55
N THR A 65 -8.70 -2.96 -10.94
CA THR A 65 -7.79 -3.16 -9.81
C THR A 65 -8.48 -3.09 -8.45
N VAL A 66 -7.86 -3.77 -7.48
CA VAL A 66 -8.03 -3.52 -6.06
C VAL A 66 -6.69 -3.02 -5.53
N VAL A 67 -6.69 -1.82 -4.94
CA VAL A 67 -5.52 -1.22 -4.29
C VAL A 67 -5.73 -1.27 -2.79
N TYR A 68 -4.75 -1.78 -2.04
CA TYR A 68 -4.73 -1.64 -0.59
C TYR A 68 -4.00 -0.34 -0.20
N LEU A 69 -4.67 0.54 0.54
CA LEU A 69 -4.08 1.78 1.05
C LEU A 69 -3.31 1.53 2.34
N CYS A 70 -2.01 1.78 2.26
CA CYS A 70 -1.07 1.63 3.37
C CYS A 70 -0.91 2.93 4.17
N GLU A 71 -1.13 4.08 3.52
CA GLU A 71 -1.09 5.39 4.15
C GLU A 71 -2.04 6.34 3.42
N HIS A 72 -2.80 7.15 4.17
CA HIS A 72 -3.55 8.28 3.65
C HIS A 72 -3.46 9.45 4.63
N ASN A 73 -2.93 10.58 4.18
CA ASN A 73 -2.85 11.81 4.98
C ASN A 73 -2.89 13.05 4.08
N HIS A 74 -2.84 14.25 4.68
CA HIS A 74 -2.88 15.52 3.95
C HIS A 74 -1.79 15.70 2.87
N ASN A 75 -0.70 14.93 2.91
CA ASN A 75 0.35 15.00 1.88
C ASN A 75 0.07 14.10 0.68
N GLY A 76 -0.88 13.17 0.79
CA GLY A 76 -1.23 12.22 -0.26
C GLY A 76 -1.55 10.83 0.28
N ALA A 77 -1.54 9.85 -0.64
CA ALA A 77 -1.82 8.46 -0.31
C ALA A 77 -0.77 7.51 -0.92
N LEU A 78 -0.52 6.41 -0.23
CA LEU A 78 0.31 5.30 -0.69
C LEU A 78 -0.51 4.02 -0.65
N GLY A 79 -0.51 3.29 -1.76
CA GLY A 79 -1.14 1.99 -1.85
C GLY A 79 -0.39 1.01 -2.74
N VAL A 80 -0.85 -0.24 -2.70
CA VAL A 80 -0.31 -1.34 -3.49
C VAL A 80 -1.48 -2.06 -4.16
N VAL A 81 -1.40 -2.23 -5.48
CA VAL A 81 -2.35 -3.08 -6.22
C VAL A 81 -2.15 -4.55 -5.81
N ILE A 82 -3.22 -5.20 -5.35
CA ILE A 82 -3.17 -6.57 -4.79
C ILE A 82 -3.70 -7.64 -5.75
N ASN A 83 -4.23 -7.27 -6.92
CA ASN A 83 -4.91 -8.22 -7.82
C ASN A 83 -4.36 -8.26 -9.25
N LYS A 84 -3.18 -7.68 -9.53
CA LYS A 84 -2.51 -7.75 -10.83
C LYS A 84 -1.19 -8.52 -10.73
N PRO A 85 -1.16 -9.81 -11.09
CA PRO A 85 0.07 -10.59 -11.11
C PRO A 85 0.92 -10.18 -12.33
N THR A 86 2.25 -10.28 -12.20
CA THR A 86 3.18 -10.13 -13.33
C THR A 86 3.63 -11.50 -13.83
N ASP A 87 4.35 -11.51 -14.96
CA ASP A 87 5.01 -12.73 -15.48
C ASP A 87 6.25 -13.13 -14.65
N MET A 88 6.66 -12.32 -13.67
CA MET A 88 7.79 -12.60 -12.80
C MET A 88 7.33 -13.38 -11.58
N THR A 89 8.04 -14.46 -11.26
CA THR A 89 7.89 -15.25 -10.04
C THR A 89 8.95 -14.88 -9.00
N MET A 90 8.72 -15.27 -7.75
CA MET A 90 9.59 -14.95 -6.62
C MET A 90 11.03 -15.47 -6.78
N ASP A 91 11.23 -16.67 -7.35
CA ASP A 91 12.55 -17.21 -7.68
C ASP A 91 13.32 -16.31 -8.67
N VAL A 92 12.66 -15.85 -9.73
CA VAL A 92 13.24 -14.92 -10.71
C VAL A 92 13.59 -13.58 -10.06
N LEU A 93 12.75 -13.10 -9.14
CA LEU A 93 13.03 -11.87 -8.39
C LEU A 93 14.29 -12.05 -7.52
N PHE A 94 14.40 -13.15 -6.77
CA PHE A 94 15.55 -13.43 -5.91
C PHE A 94 16.85 -13.52 -6.69
N ASP A 95 16.84 -14.18 -7.85
CA ASP A 95 17.99 -14.24 -8.75
C ASP A 95 18.42 -12.84 -9.23
N ARG A 96 17.46 -11.98 -9.60
CA ARG A 96 17.76 -10.59 -10.03
C ARG A 96 18.42 -9.75 -8.94
N ILE A 97 18.04 -9.94 -7.67
CA ILE A 97 18.60 -9.20 -6.53
C ILE A 97 19.78 -9.92 -5.87
N ASN A 98 20.34 -10.92 -6.56
CA ASN A 98 21.47 -11.75 -6.12
C ASN A 98 21.26 -12.37 -4.74
N LEU A 99 20.01 -12.72 -4.40
CA LEU A 99 19.71 -13.50 -3.21
C LEU A 99 19.82 -14.97 -3.55
N LYS A 100 20.89 -15.60 -3.04
CA LYS A 100 21.06 -17.04 -3.15
C LYS A 100 20.05 -17.72 -2.24
N LEU A 101 19.16 -18.50 -2.83
CA LEU A 101 18.35 -19.46 -2.11
C LEU A 101 19.31 -20.41 -1.36
N GLU A 102 19.26 -20.42 -0.03
CA GLU A 102 19.98 -21.43 0.77
C GLU A 102 19.34 -22.81 0.57
N ILE A 103 18.03 -22.83 0.35
CA ILE A 103 17.32 -24.04 -0.06
C ILE A 103 17.45 -24.12 -1.58
N LYS A 104 18.48 -24.82 -2.05
CA LYS A 104 18.50 -25.36 -3.41
C LYS A 104 17.83 -26.73 -3.37
N PRO A 105 16.54 -26.83 -3.75
CA PRO A 105 15.89 -28.13 -3.78
C PRO A 105 16.57 -29.01 -4.84
N ASP A 106 16.78 -30.28 -4.51
CA ASP A 106 17.41 -31.27 -5.41
C ASP A 106 16.57 -31.53 -6.68
N THR A 107 15.28 -31.17 -6.63
CA THR A 107 14.33 -31.24 -7.75
C THR A 107 13.44 -30.00 -7.79
N PRO A 108 12.94 -29.57 -8.96
CA PRO A 108 12.02 -28.43 -9.06
C PRO A 108 10.79 -28.55 -8.15
N ASP A 109 10.31 -29.77 -7.89
CA ASP A 109 9.12 -30.08 -7.09
C ASP A 109 9.31 -29.98 -5.58
N ALA A 110 10.56 -29.95 -5.10
CA ALA A 110 10.86 -29.73 -3.69
C ALA A 110 10.99 -28.23 -3.34
N MET A 111 10.76 -27.32 -4.30
CA MET A 111 10.80 -25.89 -4.06
C MET A 111 9.56 -25.43 -3.27
N PRO A 112 9.72 -24.71 -2.14
CA PRO A 112 8.58 -24.21 -1.38
C PRO A 112 7.65 -23.34 -2.23
N GLU A 113 6.34 -23.47 -1.99
CA GLU A 113 5.31 -22.84 -2.81
C GLU A 113 5.48 -21.31 -2.92
N VAL A 114 5.97 -20.67 -1.86
CA VAL A 114 6.26 -19.23 -1.81
C VAL A 114 7.17 -18.76 -2.94
N TYR A 115 8.11 -19.59 -3.40
CA TYR A 115 9.04 -19.24 -4.49
C TYR A 115 8.39 -19.29 -5.88
N ARG A 116 7.29 -20.05 -6.02
CA ARG A 116 6.52 -20.14 -7.26
C ARG A 116 5.42 -19.08 -7.35
N ARG A 117 5.18 -18.32 -6.26
CA ARG A 117 4.16 -17.26 -6.26
C ARG A 117 4.54 -16.15 -7.23
N PRO A 118 3.55 -15.57 -7.94
CA PRO A 118 3.80 -14.43 -8.81
C PRO A 118 4.12 -13.19 -7.98
N VAL A 119 5.03 -12.37 -8.51
CA VAL A 119 5.25 -11.01 -8.04
C VAL A 119 4.12 -10.14 -8.60
N MET A 120 3.53 -9.31 -7.74
CA MET A 120 2.42 -8.44 -8.11
C MET A 120 2.93 -7.15 -8.75
N PHE A 121 2.16 -6.58 -9.66
CA PHE A 121 2.34 -5.20 -10.07
C PHE A 121 1.67 -4.33 -9.00
N GLY A 122 2.47 -3.58 -8.23
CA GLY A 122 1.96 -2.78 -7.11
C GLY A 122 1.55 -1.36 -7.51
N GLY A 123 2.00 -0.88 -8.67
CA GLY A 123 1.62 0.39 -9.26
C GLY A 123 2.73 1.02 -10.12
N PRO A 124 2.46 2.17 -10.77
CA PRO A 124 3.37 2.77 -11.75
C PRO A 124 4.55 3.53 -11.13
N VAL A 125 4.55 3.76 -9.82
CA VAL A 125 5.60 4.50 -9.13
C VAL A 125 6.66 3.54 -8.63
N GLN A 126 7.94 3.88 -8.81
CA GLN A 126 9.07 3.08 -8.32
C GLN A 126 9.03 1.60 -8.76
N VAL A 127 8.70 1.33 -10.03
CA VAL A 127 8.51 -0.03 -10.59
C VAL A 127 9.74 -0.96 -10.46
N GLU A 128 10.92 -0.42 -10.19
CA GLU A 128 12.14 -1.19 -9.95
C GLU A 128 12.33 -1.60 -8.47
N ARG A 129 11.53 -1.04 -7.55
CA ARG A 129 11.60 -1.33 -6.12
C ARG A 129 10.54 -2.34 -5.70
N GLY A 130 10.96 -3.24 -4.81
CA GLY A 130 10.08 -4.20 -4.16
C GLY A 130 9.34 -3.58 -2.98
N PHE A 131 8.04 -3.82 -2.92
CA PHE A 131 7.18 -3.51 -1.80
C PHE A 131 6.61 -4.83 -1.28
N VAL A 132 6.75 -5.07 0.02
CA VAL A 132 6.37 -6.34 0.64
C VAL A 132 5.30 -6.08 1.68
N LEU A 133 4.08 -6.51 1.36
CA LEU A 133 3.00 -6.59 2.34
C LEU A 133 3.15 -7.89 3.11
N HIS A 134 3.09 -7.84 4.44
CA HIS A 134 3.21 -9.02 5.26
C HIS A 134 2.45 -8.91 6.59
N SER A 135 2.18 -10.06 7.22
CA SER A 135 1.72 -10.09 8.61
C SER A 135 2.86 -9.76 9.56
N SER A 136 2.60 -8.97 10.61
CA SER A 136 3.61 -8.56 11.58
C SER A 136 3.66 -9.53 12.77
N PRO A 137 4.87 -9.96 13.18
CA PRO A 137 5.43 -9.32 14.37
C PRO A 137 6.87 -8.81 14.21
N ASP A 138 7.54 -9.12 13.10
CA ASP A 138 8.96 -8.83 12.91
C ASP A 138 9.21 -7.41 12.41
N LYS A 139 10.14 -6.73 13.08
CA LYS A 139 10.57 -5.38 12.69
C LYS A 139 11.70 -5.49 11.67
N PHE A 140 11.37 -5.33 10.41
CA PHE A 140 12.33 -5.13 9.34
C PHE A 140 12.78 -3.66 9.28
N SER A 141 13.84 -3.38 8.54
CA SER A 141 14.22 -2.00 8.24
C SER A 141 13.18 -1.37 7.32
N SER A 142 12.90 -0.07 7.46
CA SER A 142 11.96 0.64 6.57
C SER A 142 10.57 0.00 6.44
N THR A 143 10.00 -0.44 7.57
CA THR A 143 8.62 -0.93 7.68
C THR A 143 7.66 0.19 8.06
N LEU A 144 6.59 0.31 7.31
CA LEU A 144 5.39 1.08 7.63
C LEU A 144 4.34 0.12 8.22
N GLN A 145 4.05 0.27 9.51
CA GLN A 145 2.99 -0.50 10.15
C GLN A 145 1.63 0.13 9.81
N VAL A 146 0.74 -0.63 9.17
CA VAL A 146 -0.60 -0.15 8.78
C VAL A 146 -1.64 -0.55 9.84
N THR A 147 -1.60 -1.82 10.24
CA THR A 147 -2.41 -2.39 11.33
C THR A 147 -1.58 -3.43 12.10
N ASP A 148 -2.11 -4.04 13.15
CA ASP A 148 -1.43 -5.15 13.84
C ASP A 148 -1.22 -6.36 12.91
N ASP A 149 -2.12 -6.55 11.93
CA ASP A 149 -2.10 -7.69 11.00
C ASP A 149 -1.39 -7.42 9.68
N VAL A 150 -1.14 -6.16 9.32
CA VAL A 150 -0.60 -5.76 8.02
C VAL A 150 0.49 -4.70 8.16
N ALA A 151 1.66 -5.01 7.61
CA ALA A 151 2.78 -4.11 7.49
C ALA A 151 3.28 -4.06 6.04
N LEU A 152 3.80 -2.89 5.63
CA LEU A 152 4.43 -2.67 4.34
C LEU A 152 5.93 -2.41 4.54
N THR A 153 6.77 -3.25 3.95
CA THR A 153 8.23 -3.15 4.05
C THR A 153 8.86 -2.92 2.68
N THR A 154 9.86 -2.04 2.62
CA THR A 154 10.58 -1.67 1.37
C THR A 154 12.05 -2.04 1.37
N SER A 155 12.55 -2.54 2.49
CA SER A 155 13.90 -3.03 2.63
C SER A 155 14.09 -4.39 1.97
N LYS A 156 15.35 -4.71 1.69
CA LYS A 156 15.72 -6.02 1.15
C LYS A 156 15.64 -7.12 2.21
N ASP A 157 15.87 -6.82 3.49
CA ASP A 157 15.98 -7.79 4.59
C ASP A 157 14.75 -8.70 4.73
N VAL A 158 13.53 -8.23 4.46
CA VAL A 158 12.32 -9.07 4.43
C VAL A 158 12.35 -10.07 3.28
N LEU A 159 12.87 -9.68 2.11
CA LEU A 159 13.05 -10.59 0.97
C LEU A 159 14.14 -11.62 1.28
N GLU A 160 15.20 -11.24 2.00
CA GLU A 160 16.21 -12.18 2.47
C GLU A 160 15.58 -13.17 3.47
N ALA A 161 14.83 -12.69 4.46
CA ALA A 161 14.15 -13.54 5.44
C ALA A 161 13.21 -14.55 4.77
N VAL A 162 12.40 -14.12 3.80
CA VAL A 162 11.55 -15.01 2.99
C VAL A 162 12.41 -16.00 2.19
N ALA A 163 13.51 -15.56 1.58
CA ALA A 163 14.41 -16.44 0.84
C ALA A 163 15.10 -17.50 1.73
N HIS A 164 15.30 -17.21 3.02
CA HIS A 164 15.86 -18.12 4.02
C HIS A 164 14.80 -18.98 4.74
N GLY A 165 13.51 -18.81 4.43
CA GLY A 165 12.42 -19.52 5.11
C GLY A 165 12.11 -19.01 6.53
N ASN A 166 12.70 -17.89 6.94
CA ASN A 166 12.46 -17.20 8.22
C ASN A 166 11.60 -15.93 8.05
N GLY A 167 10.90 -15.82 6.92
CA GLY A 167 10.03 -14.68 6.62
C GLY A 167 8.68 -14.78 7.33
N PRO A 168 7.87 -13.72 7.24
CA PRO A 168 6.51 -13.72 7.76
C PRO A 168 5.66 -14.85 7.17
N GLU A 169 4.72 -15.38 7.96
CA GLU A 169 3.81 -16.45 7.54
C GLU A 169 2.98 -16.06 6.32
N ARG A 170 2.48 -14.82 6.30
CA ARG A 170 1.71 -14.25 5.19
C ARG A 170 2.52 -13.15 4.53
N VAL A 171 2.77 -13.29 3.22
CA VAL A 171 3.54 -12.33 2.42
C VAL A 171 2.95 -12.17 1.03
N LEU A 172 2.92 -10.93 0.56
CA LEU A 172 2.64 -10.52 -0.81
C LEU A 172 3.74 -9.56 -1.26
N VAL A 173 4.43 -9.91 -2.33
CA VAL A 173 5.50 -9.09 -2.90
C VAL A 173 5.00 -8.42 -4.16
N SER A 174 5.22 -7.12 -4.27
CA SER A 174 4.92 -6.34 -5.45
C SER A 174 6.11 -5.52 -5.94
N LEU A 175 6.12 -5.18 -7.22
CA LEU A 175 7.03 -4.21 -7.80
C LEU A 175 6.29 -2.91 -8.05
N GLY A 176 6.88 -1.81 -7.57
CA GLY A 176 6.25 -0.51 -7.56
C GLY A 176 5.10 -0.38 -6.57
N CYS A 177 4.59 0.84 -6.48
CA CYS A 177 3.45 1.21 -5.66
C CYS A 177 2.57 2.21 -6.42
N SER A 178 1.37 2.43 -5.89
CA SER A 178 0.44 3.46 -6.33
C SER A 178 0.54 4.63 -5.36
N GLY A 179 0.78 5.82 -5.89
CA GLY A 179 0.89 7.04 -5.11
C GLY A 179 -0.09 8.08 -5.61
N TRP A 180 -0.73 8.77 -4.67
CA TRP A 180 -1.58 9.93 -4.94
C TRP A 180 -0.94 11.15 -4.30
N SER A 181 -0.94 12.26 -5.03
CA SER A 181 -0.56 13.57 -4.45
C SER A 181 -1.66 14.06 -3.50
N ALA A 182 -1.33 15.04 -2.65
CA ALA A 182 -2.29 15.69 -1.76
C ALA A 182 -3.60 16.09 -2.49
N GLY A 183 -4.74 15.63 -1.98
CA GLY A 183 -6.07 15.91 -2.53
C GLY A 183 -6.45 15.13 -3.80
N GLN A 184 -5.52 14.41 -4.42
CA GLN A 184 -5.77 13.71 -5.68
C GLN A 184 -6.73 12.53 -5.49
N LEU A 185 -6.56 11.75 -4.41
CA LEU A 185 -7.41 10.60 -4.15
C LEU A 185 -8.86 11.04 -3.88
N GLU A 186 -9.03 12.12 -3.13
CA GLU A 186 -10.32 12.71 -2.79
C GLU A 186 -11.03 13.25 -4.04
N ASP A 187 -10.28 13.89 -4.95
CA ASP A 187 -10.80 14.31 -6.25
C ASP A 187 -11.26 13.11 -7.10
N GLU A 188 -10.49 12.01 -7.10
CA GLU A 188 -10.84 10.78 -7.82
C GLU A 188 -12.07 10.09 -7.21
N LEU A 189 -12.22 10.11 -5.89
CA LEU A 189 -13.41 9.64 -5.18
C LEU A 189 -14.63 10.49 -5.53
N GLY A 190 -14.49 11.82 -5.55
CA GLY A 190 -15.56 12.75 -5.94
C GLY A 190 -16.03 12.57 -7.39
N ARG A 191 -15.18 12.01 -8.26
CA ARG A 191 -15.49 11.68 -9.67
C ARG A 191 -16.01 10.25 -9.84
N ASN A 192 -16.26 9.51 -8.75
CA ASN A 192 -16.67 8.10 -8.77
C ASN A 192 -15.68 7.20 -9.52
N GLY A 193 -14.37 7.45 -9.39
CA GLY A 193 -13.33 6.55 -9.91
C GLY A 193 -13.19 5.29 -9.06
N TRP A 194 -13.36 5.42 -7.75
CA TRP A 194 -13.09 4.38 -6.77
C TRP A 194 -14.29 4.16 -5.85
N LEU A 195 -14.51 2.89 -5.49
CA LEU A 195 -15.26 2.52 -4.30
C LEU A 195 -14.29 2.26 -3.16
N THR A 196 -14.68 2.58 -1.93
CA THR A 196 -13.84 2.36 -0.75
C THR A 196 -14.51 1.41 0.22
N VAL A 197 -13.76 0.47 0.76
CA VAL A 197 -14.23 -0.45 1.81
C VAL A 197 -13.10 -0.76 2.77
N LYS A 198 -13.41 -0.99 4.04
CA LYS A 198 -12.40 -1.40 5.01
C LYS A 198 -11.75 -2.71 4.55
N ALA A 199 -10.43 -2.77 4.63
CA ALA A 199 -9.69 -3.93 4.16
C ALA A 199 -9.88 -5.14 5.08
N ASP A 200 -9.99 -6.31 4.45
CA ASP A 200 -9.89 -7.61 5.11
C ASP A 200 -8.55 -8.24 4.68
N PRO A 201 -7.61 -8.47 5.63
CA PRO A 201 -6.31 -9.10 5.33
C PRO A 201 -6.41 -10.46 4.64
N ALA A 202 -7.50 -11.21 4.84
CA ALA A 202 -7.70 -12.51 4.17
C ALA A 202 -7.77 -12.35 2.64
N ILE A 203 -8.34 -11.25 2.15
CA ILE A 203 -8.38 -10.94 0.71
C ILE A 203 -6.98 -10.67 0.16
N ILE A 204 -6.06 -10.13 0.97
CA ILE A 204 -4.68 -9.82 0.57
C ILE A 204 -3.83 -11.10 0.53
N PHE A 205 -3.97 -11.98 1.52
CA PHE A 205 -3.00 -13.06 1.74
C PHE A 205 -3.51 -14.46 1.42
N GLU A 206 -4.81 -14.72 1.58
CA GLU A 206 -5.37 -16.07 1.53
C GLU A 206 -6.16 -16.30 0.23
N MET A 207 -6.73 -15.24 -0.33
CA MET A 207 -7.60 -15.36 -1.49
C MET A 207 -6.84 -15.43 -2.83
N PRO A 208 -7.26 -16.29 -3.78
CA PRO A 208 -6.71 -16.32 -5.13
C PRO A 208 -6.84 -14.95 -5.81
N VAL A 209 -5.77 -14.54 -6.50
CA VAL A 209 -5.65 -13.21 -7.13
C VAL A 209 -6.85 -12.84 -7.99
N ALA A 210 -7.37 -13.79 -8.77
CA ALA A 210 -8.51 -13.58 -9.67
C ALA A 210 -9.83 -13.29 -8.92
N GLU A 211 -9.96 -13.73 -7.67
CA GLU A 211 -11.19 -13.59 -6.89
C GLU A 211 -11.21 -12.33 -6.01
N ARG A 212 -10.04 -11.72 -5.77
CA ARG A 212 -9.89 -10.57 -4.85
C ARG A 212 -10.77 -9.38 -5.19
N PHE A 213 -11.00 -9.12 -6.48
CA PHE A 213 -11.86 -8.03 -6.93
C PHE A 213 -13.32 -8.26 -6.51
N THR A 214 -13.85 -9.43 -6.85
CA THR A 214 -15.22 -9.83 -6.47
C THR A 214 -15.40 -9.89 -4.97
N ALA A 215 -14.41 -10.39 -4.23
CA ALA A 215 -14.47 -10.45 -2.77
C ALA A 215 -14.44 -9.06 -2.13
N ALA A 216 -13.63 -8.14 -2.65
CA ALA A 216 -13.61 -6.76 -2.17
C ALA A 216 -14.96 -6.07 -2.42
N LEU A 217 -15.60 -6.30 -3.57
CA LEU A 217 -16.96 -5.81 -3.84
C LEU A 217 -18.00 -6.42 -2.90
N ALA A 218 -17.88 -7.72 -2.60
CA ALA A 218 -18.79 -8.40 -1.68
C ALA A 218 -18.75 -7.83 -0.25
N LEU A 219 -17.62 -7.26 0.19
CA LEU A 219 -17.54 -6.54 1.48
C LEU A 219 -18.45 -5.30 1.54
N LEU A 220 -18.75 -4.69 0.40
CA LEU A 220 -19.72 -3.58 0.30
C LEU A 220 -21.17 -4.06 0.29
N GLY A 221 -21.41 -5.38 0.26
CA GLY A 221 -22.72 -5.95 -0.02
C GLY A 221 -23.17 -5.73 -1.47
N ILE A 222 -22.23 -5.45 -2.38
CA ILE A 222 -22.52 -5.18 -3.80
C ILE A 222 -22.12 -6.41 -4.62
N ASP A 223 -23.07 -6.93 -5.39
CA ASP A 223 -22.80 -7.94 -6.41
C ASP A 223 -22.17 -7.26 -7.64
N PRO A 224 -21.04 -7.76 -8.21
CA PRO A 224 -20.47 -7.22 -9.45
C PRO A 224 -21.47 -7.06 -10.59
N VAL A 225 -22.50 -7.91 -10.65
CA VAL A 225 -23.58 -7.85 -11.65
C VAL A 225 -24.41 -6.57 -11.53
N MET A 226 -24.48 -5.96 -10.34
CA MET A 226 -25.18 -4.69 -10.12
C MET A 226 -24.37 -3.47 -10.61
N LEU A 227 -23.05 -3.64 -10.84
CA LEU A 227 -22.16 -2.57 -11.30
C LEU A 227 -21.90 -2.62 -12.82
N SER A 228 -22.20 -3.75 -13.48
CA SER A 228 -22.28 -3.83 -14.93
C SER A 228 -23.53 -3.08 -15.41
N GLY A 229 -23.34 -1.84 -15.86
CA GLY A 229 -24.39 -0.92 -16.31
C GLY A 229 -25.16 -1.34 -17.57
N ASP A 230 -25.45 -2.63 -17.78
CA ASP A 230 -26.47 -3.04 -18.72
C ASP A 230 -27.83 -2.92 -18.04
N ALA A 231 -28.31 -1.68 -17.98
CA ALA A 231 -29.72 -1.40 -17.79
C ALA A 231 -30.47 -1.99 -18.99
N GLY A 232 -30.75 -3.29 -18.94
CA GLY A 232 -31.61 -3.98 -19.88
C GLY A 232 -32.96 -3.28 -19.93
N ARG A 233 -33.18 -2.49 -20.97
CA ARG A 233 -34.51 -2.00 -21.35
C ARG A 233 -35.32 -3.22 -21.80
N ALA A 234 -36.27 -3.63 -20.96
CA ALA A 234 -37.43 -4.42 -21.39
C ALA A 234 -38.42 -3.52 -22.13
#